data_AF-A0A7W6FWP7-F1
#
_entry.id   AF-A0A7W6FWP7-F1
#
_cell.length_a   1.000
_cell.length_b   1.000
_cell.length_c   1.000
_cell.angle_alpha   90.00
_cell.angle_beta   90.00
_cell.angle_gamma   90.00
#
_symmetry.space_group_name_H-M   'P 1'
#
loop_
_entity.id
_entity.type
_entity.pdbx_description
1 polymer ?
#
loop_
_entity_poly.entity_id
_entity_poly.type
_entity_poly.pdbx_seq_one_letter_code
_entity_poly.pdbx_strand_id
1 'polypeptide(L)' 'MSRRTLKLVLSVVLLVAVAVYAYRWFTPDSAADLARTGRCEEYRQADQRLEAGLDSEIAADPAEIAMVLDECERQGH' A
#
# COMPACT_ATOMS: atom_id res chain seq x y z
N MET A 1 -33.24 -19.92 -7.64
CA MET A 1 -31.87 -20.08 -7.11
C MET A 1 -31.94 -20.87 -5.80
N SER A 2 -31.20 -21.96 -5.64
CA SER A 2 -31.32 -22.83 -4.45
C SER A 2 -30.59 -22.21 -3.25
N ARG A 3 -31.12 -22.41 -2.03
CA ARG A 3 -30.50 -21.94 -0.77
C ARG A 3 -29.05 -22.42 -0.63
N ARG A 4 -28.72 -23.57 -1.22
CA ARG A 4 -27.35 -24.12 -1.23
C ARG A 4 -26.42 -23.30 -2.12
N THR A 5 -26.88 -22.92 -3.32
CA THR A 5 -26.10 -22.09 -4.25
C THR A 5 -25.83 -20.70 -3.65
N LEU A 6 -26.84 -20.11 -2.99
CA LEU A 6 -26.68 -18.81 -2.32
C LEU A 6 -25.62 -18.86 -1.21
N LYS A 7 -25.66 -19.89 -0.35
CA LYS A 7 -24.66 -20.06 0.71
C LYS A 7 -23.25 -20.20 0.15
N LEU A 8 -23.09 -21.01 -0.90
CA LEU A 8 -21.79 -21.26 -1.54
C LEU A 8 -21.20 -19.96 -2.11
N VAL A 9 -22.01 -19.16 -2.81
CA VAL A 9 -21.59 -17.85 -3.32
C VAL A 9 -21.17 -16.92 -2.17
N LEU A 10 -21.96 -16.85 -1.09
CA LEU A 10 -21.67 -15.99 0.05
C LEU A 10 -20.36 -16.40 0.76
N SER A 11 -20.10 -17.70 0.90
CA SER A 11 -18.86 -18.22 1.47
C SER A 11 -17.64 -17.85 0.62
N VAL A 12 -17.76 -17.98 -0.71
CA VAL A 12 -16.68 -17.61 -1.63
C VAL A 12 -16.39 -16.11 -1.57
N VAL A 13 -17.43 -15.28 -1.59
CA VAL A 13 -17.29 -13.81 -1.47
C VAL A 13 -16.59 -13.43 -0.16
N LEU A 14 -16.99 -14.06 0.96
CA LEU A 14 -16.36 -13.81 2.25
C LEU A 14 -14.87 -14.16 2.23
N LEU A 15 -14.50 -15.33 1.69
CA LEU A 15 -13.11 -15.76 1.60
C LEU A 15 -12.27 -14.81 0.73
N VAL A 16 -12.81 -14.36 -0.40
CA VAL A 16 -12.15 -13.38 -1.26
C VAL A 16 -11.96 -12.04 -0.54
N ALA A 17 -12.98 -11.56 0.18
CA ALA A 17 -12.88 -10.32 0.94
C ALA A 17 -11.79 -10.39 2.03
N VAL A 18 -11.72 -11.50 2.77
CA VAL A 18 -10.68 -11.72 3.79
C VAL A 18 -9.30 -11.79 3.15
N ALA A 19 -9.16 -12.50 2.03
CA ALA A 19 -7.89 -12.60 1.32
C ALA A 19 -7.40 -11.24 0.80
N VAL A 20 -8.31 -10.42 0.23
CA VAL A 20 -7.98 -9.06 -0.23
C VAL A 20 -7.59 -8.17 0.93
N TYR A 21 -8.32 -8.23 2.05
CA TYR A 21 -8.00 -7.43 3.23
C TYR A 21 -6.63 -7.82 3.81
N ALA A 22 -6.37 -9.12 3.94
CA ALA A 22 -5.08 -9.63 4.41
C ALA A 22 -3.94 -9.24 3.47
N TYR A 23 -4.14 -9.36 2.15
CA TYR A 23 -3.18 -8.94 1.14
C TYR A 23 -2.86 -7.45 1.30
N ARG A 24 -3.86 -6.56 1.32
CA ARG A 24 -3.64 -5.12 1.50
C ARG A 24 -2.93 -4.76 2.80
N TRP A 25 -3.13 -5.55 3.86
CA TRP A 25 -2.45 -5.34 5.13
C TRP A 25 -0.96 -5.70 5.10
N PHE A 26 -0.59 -6.78 4.38
CA PHE A 26 0.80 -7.24 4.30
C PHE A 26 1.60 -6.65 3.14
N THR A 27 0.93 -6.27 2.05
CA THR A 27 1.51 -5.60 0.88
C THR A 27 0.78 -4.26 0.69
N PRO A 28 1.17 -3.22 1.46
CA PRO A 28 0.65 -1.88 1.26
C PRO A 28 1.15 -1.35 -0.10
N ASP A 29 0.38 -1.62 -1.15
CA ASP A 29 0.73 -1.30 -2.54
C ASP A 29 0.25 0.12 -2.96
N SER A 30 -0.20 0.94 -2.01
CA SER A 30 -0.69 2.30 -2.33
C SER A 30 -0.11 3.34 -1.39
N ALA A 31 0.18 4.53 -1.93
CA ALA A 31 0.70 5.67 -1.18
C ALA A 31 -0.07 5.96 0.11
N ALA A 32 -1.40 5.84 0.08
CA ALA A 32 -2.25 6.02 1.26
C ALA A 32 -2.08 4.94 2.34
N ASP A 33 -1.85 3.68 1.94
CA ASP A 33 -1.60 2.58 2.88
C ASP A 33 -0.15 2.64 3.43
N LEU A 34 0.81 3.08 2.62
CA LEU A 34 2.20 3.28 3.03
C LEU A 34 2.34 4.46 4.01
N ALA A 35 1.64 5.57 3.76
CA ALA A 35 1.55 6.69 4.68
C ALA A 35 0.93 6.26 6.02
N ARG A 36 -0.21 5.54 5.98
CA ARG A 36 -0.92 5.08 7.18
C ARG A 36 -0.13 4.08 8.02
N THR A 37 0.74 3.27 7.41
CA THR A 37 1.56 2.28 8.13
C THR A 37 2.81 2.87 8.79
N GLY A 38 3.03 4.19 8.70
CA GLY A 38 4.16 4.87 9.34
C GLY A 38 5.50 4.67 8.62
N ARG A 39 5.46 4.27 7.34
CA ARG A 39 6.65 4.08 6.50
C ARG A 39 7.18 5.40 5.91
N CYS A 40 6.56 6.55 6.24
CA CYS A 40 6.94 7.88 5.75
C CYS A 40 8.43 8.20 5.93
N GLU A 41 9.04 7.76 7.04
CA GLU A 41 10.46 8.01 7.30
C GLU A 41 11.39 7.23 6.34
N GLU A 42 10.99 6.02 5.93
CA GLU A 42 11.75 5.24 4.94
C GLU A 42 11.71 5.92 3.56
N TYR A 43 10.55 6.46 3.17
CA TYR A 43 10.40 7.22 1.93
C TYR A 43 11.13 8.56 1.98
N ARG A 44 11.19 9.22 3.15
CA ARG A 44 11.96 10.45 3.37
C ARG A 44 13.47 10.19 3.25
N GLN A 45 13.95 9.03 3.70
CA GLN A 45 15.33 8.60 3.45
C GLN A 45 15.59 8.21 1.99
N ALA A 46 14.61 7.61 1.31
CA ALA A 46 14.72 7.32 -0.12
C ALA A 46 14.84 8.61 -0.94
N ASP A 47 14.03 9.62 -0.62
CA ASP A 47 14.08 10.95 -1.24
C ASP A 47 15.42 11.65 -1.05
N GLN A 48 15.99 11.62 0.17
CA GLN A 48 17.34 12.15 0.42
C GLN A 48 18.44 11.46 -0.39
N ARG A 49 18.31 10.14 -0.61
CA ARG A 49 19.26 9.40 -1.48
C ARG A 49 19.09 9.78 -2.94
N LEU A 50 17.85 10.07 -3.35
CA LEU A 50 17.51 10.51 -4.70
C LEU A 50 18.10 11.91 -4.97
N GLU A 51 17.95 12.84 -4.01
CA GLU A 51 18.58 14.16 -4.04
C GLU A 51 20.13 14.08 -4.05
N ALA A 52 20.70 13.07 -3.40
CA ALA A 52 22.13 12.80 -3.43
C ALA A 52 22.62 12.16 -4.74
N GLY A 53 21.73 11.88 -5.69
CA GLY A 53 22.05 11.26 -6.98
C GLY A 53 22.34 9.76 -6.90
N LEU A 54 21.87 9.08 -5.86
CA LEU A 54 22.03 7.64 -5.65
C LEU A 54 20.83 6.85 -6.19
N ASP A 55 20.32 7.22 -7.37
CA ASP A 55 19.12 6.62 -7.98
C ASP A 55 19.22 5.09 -8.11
N SER A 56 20.42 4.55 -8.33
CA SER A 56 20.67 3.11 -8.47
C SER A 56 20.50 2.30 -7.18
N GLU A 57 20.44 2.96 -6.02
CA GLU A 57 20.31 2.30 -4.71
C GLU A 57 18.87 2.34 -4.18
N ILE A 58 17.94 2.91 -4.95
CA ILE A 58 16.55 3.12 -4.56
C ILE A 58 15.68 2.10 -5.28
N ALA A 59 14.92 1.31 -4.52
CA ALA A 59 14.05 0.27 -5.05
C ALA A 59 12.70 0.79 -5.58
N ALA A 60 12.31 2.02 -5.22
CA ALA A 60 11.05 2.66 -5.59
C ALA A 60 11.25 3.73 -6.67
N ASP A 61 10.25 3.92 -7.53
CA ASP A 61 10.28 4.96 -8.55
C ASP A 61 10.26 6.36 -7.90
N PRO A 62 11.08 7.34 -8.33
CA PRO A 62 11.00 8.73 -7.87
C PRO A 62 9.59 9.32 -7.84
N ALA A 63 8.75 8.98 -8.82
CA ALA A 63 7.36 9.45 -8.88
C ALA A 63 6.47 8.83 -7.78
N GLU A 64 6.75 7.58 -7.42
CA GLU A 64 6.08 6.88 -6.32
C GLU A 64 6.49 7.47 -4.97
N ILE A 65 7.78 7.77 -4.80
CA ILE A 65 8.32 8.40 -3.58
C ILE A 65 7.64 9.75 -3.32
N ALA A 66 7.55 10.60 -4.35
CA ALA A 66 6.87 11.89 -4.25
C ALA A 66 5.38 11.75 -3.87
N MET A 67 4.69 10.77 -4.46
CA MET A 67 3.28 10.51 -4.19
C MET A 67 3.03 10.01 -2.76
N VAL A 68 3.92 9.17 -2.22
CA VAL A 68 3.85 8.68 -0.85
C VAL A 68 4.12 9.81 0.15
N LEU A 69 5.11 10.67 -0.13
CA LEU A 69 5.45 11.81 0.72
C LEU A 69 4.35 12.87 0.78
N ASP A 70 3.72 13.19 -0.36
CA ASP A 70 2.55 14.09 -0.41
C ASP A 70 1.39 13.56 0.45
N GLU A 71 1.11 12.26 0.37
CA GLU A 71 0.06 11.63 1.17
C GLU A 71 0.43 11.54 2.66
N CYS A 72 1.70 11.36 3.00
CA CYS A 72 2.20 11.45 4.37
C CYS A 72 1.96 12.86 4.96
N GLU A 73 2.31 13.91 4.21
CA GLU A 73 2.11 15.30 4.63
C GLU A 73 0.62 15.62 4.81
N ARG A 74 -0.22 15.13 3.88
CA ARG A 74 -1.69 15.26 3.94
C ARG A 74 -2.30 14.57 5.16
N GLN A 75 -1.73 13.45 5.62
CA GLN A 75 -2.17 12.73 6.81
C GLN A 75 -1.61 13.30 8.13
N GLY A 76 -0.70 14.28 8.06
CA GLY A 76 -0.10 14.95 9.22
C GLY A 76 1.03 14.16 9.88
N HIS A 77 1.74 13.33 9.11
CA HIS A 77 2.92 12.57 9.53
C HIS A 77 4.24 13.31 9.27
#